data_AF-A0A353VSN1-F1
#
_entry.id   AF-A0A353VSN1-F1
#
_cell.length_a   1.000
_cell.length_b   1.000
_cell.length_c   1.000
_cell.angle_alpha   90.00
_cell.angle_beta   90.00
_cell.angle_gamma   90.00
#
_symmetry.space_group_name_H-M   'P 1'
#
loop_
_entity.id
_entity.type
_entity.pdbx_description
1 polymer ?
#
loop_
_entity_poly.entity_id
_entity_poly.type
_entity_poly.pdbx_seq_one_letter_code
_entity_poly.pdbx_strand_id
1 'polypeptide(L)'
;VYKINSNLSNGIPVIIVAYAGKEKRGIWPFKHEVGTDGHTWVIDGKVEQETFYKMHYYWTLTDTVLDTDSNIYPEEEKEYYIPDVYEGMPVIESRSEIDTYYLMNWGYDGMWDNGFYTLASDSKWYANNLHFQYYKTIYYDIQ
;
A
#
# COMPACT_ATOMS: atom_id res chain seq x y z
N VAL A 1 -1.15 -4.92 -14.75
CA VAL A 1 -0.33 -5.73 -13.83
C VAL A 1 0.14 -7.03 -14.47
N TYR A 2 -0.74 -7.93 -14.92
CA TYR A 2 -0.30 -9.21 -15.52
C TYR A 2 0.69 -9.06 -16.69
N LYS A 3 0.47 -8.10 -17.59
CA LYS A 3 1.33 -7.91 -18.77
C LYS A 3 2.71 -7.32 -18.44
N ILE A 4 2.81 -6.41 -17.46
CA ILE A 4 4.11 -5.89 -17.04
C ILE A 4 4.93 -6.98 -16.35
N ASN A 5 4.30 -7.76 -15.46
CA ASN A 5 4.98 -8.83 -14.74
C ASN A 5 5.52 -9.87 -15.71
N SER A 6 4.75 -10.22 -16.75
CA SER A 6 5.22 -11.11 -17.80
C SER A 6 6.44 -10.55 -18.55
N ASN A 7 6.45 -9.27 -18.89
CA ASN A 7 7.59 -8.64 -19.57
C ASN A 7 8.84 -8.68 -18.68
N LEU A 8 8.72 -8.21 -17.45
CA LEU A 8 9.83 -8.18 -16.49
C LEU A 8 10.36 -9.59 -16.18
N SER A 9 9.49 -10.58 -16.06
CA SER A 9 9.90 -11.99 -15.88
C SER A 9 10.66 -12.56 -17.08
N ASN A 10 10.46 -12.00 -18.28
CA ASN A 10 11.20 -12.36 -19.50
C ASN A 10 12.45 -11.49 -19.71
N GLY A 11 12.80 -10.63 -18.74
CA GLY A 11 13.93 -9.70 -18.86
C GLY A 11 13.66 -8.54 -19.83
N ILE A 12 12.40 -8.27 -20.14
CA ILE A 12 11.99 -7.20 -21.07
C ILE A 12 11.52 -6.00 -20.23
N PRO A 13 12.22 -4.85 -20.26
CA PRO A 13 11.76 -3.64 -19.60
C PRO A 13 10.52 -3.08 -20.29
N VAL A 14 9.75 -2.25 -19.57
CA VAL A 14 8.59 -1.54 -20.14
C VAL A 14 8.78 -0.04 -20.08
N ILE A 15 8.25 0.68 -21.07
CA ILE A 15 8.26 2.15 -21.08
C ILE A 15 6.94 2.65 -20.53
N ILE A 16 7.01 3.66 -19.67
CA ILE A 16 5.85 4.41 -19.18
C ILE A 16 5.90 5.83 -19.72
N VAL A 17 4.73 6.35 -20.04
CA VAL A 17 4.50 7.77 -20.28
C VAL A 17 3.35 8.21 -19.36
N ALA A 18 3.53 9.34 -18.68
CA ALA A 18 2.46 9.97 -17.91
C ALA A 18 2.70 11.47 -17.76
N TYR A 19 1.68 12.16 -17.27
CA TYR A 19 1.66 13.61 -17.15
C TYR A 19 1.42 14.01 -15.69
N ALA A 20 2.13 15.05 -15.24
CA ALA A 20 1.95 15.57 -13.88
C ALA A 20 0.75 16.52 -13.77
N GLY A 21 0.46 17.25 -14.84
CA GLY A 21 -0.67 18.17 -14.91
C GLY A 21 -1.66 17.82 -16.02
N LYS A 22 -2.81 18.49 -15.97
CA LYS A 22 -3.79 18.52 -17.05
C LYS A 22 -4.47 19.87 -17.10
N GLU A 23 -4.75 20.35 -18.30
CA GLU A 23 -5.39 21.63 -18.54
C GLU A 23 -6.54 21.50 -19.54
N LYS A 24 -7.52 22.40 -19.44
CA LYS A 24 -8.62 22.46 -20.40
C LYS A 24 -8.30 23.48 -21.48
N ARG A 25 -8.24 23.04 -22.74
CA ARG A 25 -8.05 23.90 -23.91
C ARG A 25 -9.32 23.99 -24.76
N GLY A 26 -9.37 25.03 -25.59
CA GLY A 26 -10.48 25.28 -26.51
C GLY A 26 -11.61 26.12 -25.90
N ILE A 27 -12.54 26.50 -26.78
CA ILE A 27 -13.74 27.27 -26.46
C ILE A 27 -14.95 26.36 -26.64
N TRP A 28 -15.99 26.54 -25.83
CA TRP A 28 -17.24 25.76 -25.95
C TRP A 28 -17.80 25.87 -27.39
N PRO A 29 -18.26 24.77 -28.01
CA PRO A 29 -18.39 23.41 -27.46
C PRO A 29 -17.14 22.51 -27.61
N PHE A 30 -16.05 23.00 -28.21
CA PHE A 30 -14.83 22.22 -28.54
C PHE A 30 -13.80 22.14 -27.41
N LYS A 31 -14.26 22.28 -26.15
CA LYS A 31 -13.39 22.23 -24.98
C LYS A 31 -12.90 20.81 -24.75
N HIS A 32 -11.59 20.61 -24.64
CA HIS A 32 -10.95 19.31 -24.44
C HIS A 32 -9.86 19.39 -23.36
N GLU A 33 -9.55 18.26 -22.72
CA GLU A 33 -8.46 18.18 -21.74
C GLU A 33 -7.16 17.71 -22.44
N VAL A 34 -6.04 18.32 -22.06
CA VAL A 34 -4.70 17.91 -22.51
C VAL A 34 -3.78 17.73 -21.31
N GLY A 35 -2.83 16.80 -21.40
CA GLY A 35 -1.80 16.61 -20.38
C GLY A 35 -0.72 17.68 -20.49
N THR A 36 -0.22 18.13 -19.33
CA THR A 36 0.95 19.01 -19.22
C THR A 36 2.04 18.30 -18.42
N ASP A 37 3.29 18.72 -18.59
CA ASP A 37 4.43 18.18 -17.83
C ASP A 37 4.54 16.65 -18.01
N GLY A 38 4.58 16.24 -19.29
CA GLY A 38 4.72 14.85 -19.67
C GLY A 38 6.15 14.37 -19.47
N HIS A 39 6.30 13.16 -18.94
CA HIS A 39 7.58 12.49 -18.79
C HIS A 39 7.48 11.04 -19.23
N THR A 40 8.62 10.47 -19.61
CA THR A 40 8.75 9.05 -19.94
C THR A 40 9.91 8.44 -19.17
N TRP A 41 9.72 7.20 -18.72
CA TRP A 41 10.71 6.48 -17.94
C TRP A 41 10.53 4.98 -18.14
N VAL A 42 11.46 4.20 -17.58
CA VAL A 42 11.50 2.75 -17.75
C VAL A 42 11.17 2.08 -16.42
N ILE A 43 10.40 0.98 -16.47
CA ILE A 43 10.39 -0.03 -15.41
C ILE A 43 11.23 -1.20 -15.89
N ASP A 44 12.29 -1.50 -15.16
CA ASP A 44 13.26 -2.56 -15.48
C ASP A 44 13.27 -3.70 -14.45
N GLY A 45 12.51 -3.58 -13.37
CA GLY A 45 12.45 -4.61 -12.35
C GLY A 45 11.29 -4.49 -11.38
N LYS A 46 11.24 -5.44 -10.45
CA LYS A 46 10.32 -5.45 -9.32
C LYS A 46 11.06 -5.86 -8.06
N VAL A 47 10.59 -5.38 -6.91
CA VAL A 47 11.08 -5.73 -5.59
C VAL A 47 9.89 -6.13 -4.72
N GLU A 48 10.07 -7.17 -3.92
CA GLU A 48 9.10 -7.58 -2.90
C GLU A 48 9.59 -7.07 -1.55
N GLN A 49 8.69 -6.41 -0.82
CA GLN A 49 8.94 -5.93 0.53
C GLN A 49 8.03 -6.69 1.48
N GLU A 50 8.63 -7.39 2.43
CA GLU A 50 7.91 -8.08 3.49
C GLU A 50 7.90 -7.21 4.76
N THR A 51 6.70 -6.93 5.27
CA THR A 51 6.48 -6.23 6.53
C THR A 51 5.97 -7.22 7.58
N PHE A 52 6.70 -7.34 8.68
CA PHE A 52 6.33 -8.22 9.79
C PHE A 52 5.70 -7.43 10.93
N TYR A 53 4.48 -7.80 11.29
CA TYR A 53 3.75 -7.29 12.44
C TYR A 53 3.83 -8.32 13.57
N LYS A 54 4.17 -7.85 14.77
CA LYS A 54 4.17 -8.66 15.99
C LYS A 54 3.41 -7.91 17.07
N MET A 55 2.25 -8.45 17.46
CA MET A 55 1.43 -7.93 18.53
C MET A 55 1.65 -8.74 19.79
N HIS A 56 1.78 -8.04 20.92
CA HIS A 56 1.93 -8.64 22.24
C HIS A 56 0.72 -8.23 23.07
N TYR A 57 -0.14 -9.18 23.40
CA TYR A 57 -1.26 -8.98 24.31
C TYR A 57 -0.89 -9.46 25.70
N TYR A 58 -1.32 -8.72 26.70
CA TYR A 58 -1.26 -9.13 28.09
C TYR A 58 -2.68 -9.06 28.64
N TRP A 59 -3.16 -10.16 29.20
CA TRP A 59 -4.41 -10.17 29.94
C TRP A 59 -4.15 -9.60 31.33
N THR A 60 -4.95 -8.61 31.72
CA THR A 60 -4.98 -8.06 33.09
C THR A 60 -6.37 -8.29 33.66
N LEU A 61 -6.45 -8.78 34.89
CA LEU A 61 -7.73 -8.86 35.60
C LEU A 61 -8.02 -7.47 36.17
N THR A 62 -9.14 -6.88 35.77
CA THR A 62 -9.58 -5.60 36.35
C THR A 62 -10.64 -5.87 37.42
N ASP A 63 -10.31 -5.61 38.68
CA ASP A 63 -11.21 -5.75 39.85
C ASP A 63 -12.42 -4.80 39.84
N THR A 64 -12.50 -3.89 38.87
CA THR A 64 -13.66 -3.02 38.71
C THR A 64 -14.80 -3.79 38.05
N VAL A 65 -15.64 -4.40 38.89
CA VAL A 65 -17.05 -4.58 38.58
C VAL A 65 -17.58 -3.19 38.24
N LEU A 66 -17.98 -2.98 36.97
CA LEU A 66 -18.84 -1.86 36.62
C LEU A 66 -20.17 -2.14 37.33
N ASP A 67 -20.27 -1.64 38.55
CA ASP A 67 -21.49 -1.68 39.36
C ASP A 67 -22.54 -0.78 38.70
N THR A 68 -23.20 -1.35 37.71
CA THR A 68 -24.46 -0.87 37.17
C THR A 68 -25.48 -2.00 37.29
N ASP A 69 -25.66 -2.51 38.51
CA ASP A 69 -26.95 -2.93 39.08
C ASP A 69 -26.68 -3.72 40.36
N SER A 70 -26.39 -3.00 41.44
CA SER A 70 -26.49 -3.52 42.79
C SER A 70 -27.91 -4.05 43.03
N ASN A 71 -28.05 -5.37 43.21
CA ASN A 71 -29.20 -6.12 43.76
C ASN A 71 -30.00 -7.05 42.82
N ILE A 72 -29.35 -7.93 42.07
CA ILE A 72 -30.06 -9.13 41.60
C ILE A 72 -29.14 -10.35 41.77
N TYR A 73 -29.60 -11.30 42.60
CA TYR A 73 -29.11 -12.66 42.88
C TYR A 73 -28.26 -12.88 44.16
N PRO A 74 -28.70 -13.79 45.05
CA PRO A 74 -27.92 -14.23 46.20
C PRO A 74 -26.75 -15.12 45.74
N GLU A 75 -25.62 -14.97 46.43
CA GLU A 75 -24.38 -15.72 46.25
C GLU A 75 -24.62 -17.24 46.14
N GLU A 76 -24.39 -17.77 44.95
CA GLU A 76 -23.73 -19.07 44.83
C GLU A 76 -22.40 -18.78 44.11
N GLU A 77 -21.30 -18.84 44.87
CA GLU A 77 -19.94 -18.84 44.32
C GLU A 77 -19.77 -20.06 43.42
N LYS A 78 -20.21 -19.95 42.17
CA LYS A 78 -19.65 -20.79 41.12
C LYS A 78 -18.23 -20.27 40.91
N GLU A 79 -17.26 -21.00 41.45
CA GLU A 79 -15.91 -21.02 40.91
C GLU A 79 -16.03 -21.31 39.41
N TYR A 80 -16.08 -20.24 38.62
CA TYR A 80 -15.91 -20.34 37.18
C TYR A 80 -14.43 -20.65 36.98
N TYR A 81 -14.11 -21.93 37.02
CA TYR A 81 -12.87 -22.43 36.47
C TYR A 81 -12.93 -22.18 34.96
N ILE A 82 -12.41 -21.03 34.53
CA ILE A 82 -12.06 -20.77 33.14
C ILE A 82 -10.66 -21.39 32.99
N PRO A 83 -10.54 -22.58 32.38
CA PRO A 83 -9.23 -23.14 32.14
C PRO A 83 -8.50 -22.18 31.19
N ASP A 84 -7.25 -21.87 31.53
CA ASP A 84 -6.21 -21.39 30.61
C ASP A 84 -6.06 -19.88 30.36
N VAL A 85 -6.72 -18.97 31.10
CA VAL A 85 -6.40 -17.52 31.04
C VAL A 85 -5.80 -17.05 32.36
N TYR A 86 -4.46 -17.14 32.49
CA TYR A 86 -3.71 -16.56 33.60
C TYR A 86 -3.40 -15.08 33.35
N GLU A 87 -3.56 -14.25 34.38
CA GLU A 87 -3.11 -12.85 34.37
C GLU A 87 -1.62 -12.77 34.00
N GLY A 88 -1.30 -11.91 33.03
CA GLY A 88 0.07 -11.72 32.55
C GLY A 88 0.54 -12.72 31.48
N MET A 89 -0.26 -13.69 31.05
CA MET A 89 0.13 -14.59 29.95
C MET A 89 0.29 -13.79 28.63
N PRO A 90 1.48 -13.79 28.02
CA PRO A 90 1.70 -13.07 26.77
C PRO A 90 1.11 -13.86 25.60
N VAL A 91 0.12 -13.29 24.90
CA VAL A 91 -0.30 -13.81 23.59
C VAL A 91 0.49 -13.06 22.54
N ILE A 92 1.21 -13.80 21.70
CA ILE A 92 1.95 -13.24 20.56
C ILE A 92 1.19 -13.58 19.30
N GLU A 93 0.67 -12.56 18.63
CA GLU A 93 0.15 -12.70 17.27
C GLU A 93 1.16 -12.11 16.30
N SER A 94 1.45 -12.85 15.24
CA SER A 94 2.32 -12.38 14.16
C SER A 94 1.61 -12.48 12.83
N ARG A 95 1.77 -11.44 12.00
CA ARG A 95 1.29 -11.39 10.63
C ARG A 95 2.40 -10.84 9.75
N SER A 96 2.59 -11.41 8.57
CA SER A 96 3.39 -10.78 7.51
C SER A 96 2.50 -10.29 6.38
N GLU A 97 2.90 -9.16 5.80
CA GLU A 97 2.33 -8.61 4.57
C GLU A 97 3.45 -8.47 3.55
N ILE A 98 3.23 -8.96 2.32
CA ILE A 98 4.19 -8.85 1.22
C ILE A 98 3.61 -7.90 0.18
N ASP A 99 4.32 -6.81 -0.06
CA ASP A 99 4.00 -5.84 -1.10
C ASP A 99 4.98 -5.99 -2.27
N THR A 100 4.49 -5.80 -3.50
CA THR A 100 5.34 -5.75 -4.70
C THR A 100 5.41 -4.32 -5.23
N TYR A 101 6.63 -3.82 -5.39
CA TYR A 101 6.91 -2.52 -5.99
C TYR A 101 7.70 -2.67 -7.28
N TYR A 102 7.58 -1.68 -8.15
CA TYR A 102 8.29 -1.60 -9.42
C TYR A 102 9.51 -0.68 -9.29
N LEU A 103 10.64 -1.13 -9.83
CA LEU A 103 11.86 -0.34 -9.92
C LEU A 103 11.74 0.54 -11.16
N MET A 104 11.87 1.86 -10.96
CA MET A 104 11.73 2.85 -12.02
C MET A 104 13.06 3.52 -12.26
N ASN A 105 13.51 3.55 -13.52
CA ASN A 105 14.63 4.37 -13.97
C ASN A 105 14.06 5.64 -14.59
N TRP A 106 14.17 6.75 -13.86
CA TRP A 106 13.57 8.03 -14.24
C TRP A 106 14.32 8.79 -15.32
N GLY A 107 15.53 8.36 -15.69
CA GLY A 107 16.40 9.08 -16.62
C GLY A 107 17.04 10.33 -16.02
N TYR A 108 17.11 10.43 -14.69
CA TYR A 108 17.74 11.53 -13.95
C TYR A 108 19.01 11.08 -13.21
N ASP A 109 19.89 10.35 -13.90
CA ASP A 109 21.18 9.88 -13.35
C ASP A 109 21.06 9.12 -12.01
N GLY A 110 20.01 8.31 -11.87
CA GLY A 110 19.73 7.52 -10.66
C GLY A 110 19.00 8.30 -9.56
N MET A 111 18.77 9.61 -9.72
CA MET A 111 17.93 10.35 -8.80
C MET A 111 16.48 9.86 -8.89
N TRP A 112 15.84 9.69 -7.73
CA TRP A 112 14.47 9.17 -7.57
C TRP A 112 14.26 7.68 -7.89
N ASP A 113 15.27 6.93 -8.34
CA ASP A 113 15.11 5.50 -8.66
C ASP A 113 14.84 4.62 -7.42
N ASN A 114 15.24 5.10 -6.23
CA ASN A 114 15.08 4.37 -4.95
C ASN A 114 13.65 4.39 -4.37
N GLY A 115 12.65 4.83 -5.14
CA GLY A 115 11.26 4.88 -4.69
C GLY A 115 10.55 3.53 -4.76
N PHE A 116 9.53 3.35 -3.93
CA PHE A 116 8.61 2.22 -4.01
C PHE A 116 7.38 2.60 -4.82
N TYR A 117 7.29 2.11 -6.05
CA TYR A 117 6.25 2.51 -6.98
C TYR A 117 5.24 1.39 -7.23
N THR A 118 3.95 1.73 -7.22
CA THR A 118 2.85 0.79 -7.52
C THR A 118 2.18 1.15 -8.84
N LEU A 119 1.52 0.20 -9.48
CA LEU A 119 0.69 0.44 -10.68
C LEU A 119 -0.81 0.54 -10.36
N ALA A 120 -1.17 0.85 -9.12
CA ALA A 120 -2.55 1.11 -8.75
C ALA A 120 -3.11 2.26 -9.61
N SER A 121 -4.40 2.26 -9.93
CA SER A 121 -4.99 3.27 -10.81
C SER A 121 -4.79 4.70 -10.27
N ASP A 122 -4.88 4.85 -8.97
CA ASP A 122 -4.73 6.08 -8.19
C ASP A 122 -3.28 6.39 -7.77
N SER A 123 -2.32 5.55 -8.15
CA SER A 123 -0.91 5.77 -7.84
C SER A 123 -0.43 7.14 -8.32
N LYS A 124 0.48 7.75 -7.55
CA LYS A 124 1.15 9.00 -7.95
C LYS A 124 2.63 8.76 -7.93
N TRP A 125 3.29 8.86 -9.08
CA TRP A 125 4.72 8.61 -9.17
C TRP A 125 5.47 9.93 -9.03
N TYR A 126 6.28 10.04 -7.99
CA TYR A 126 6.99 11.27 -7.65
C TYR A 126 8.42 11.22 -8.18
N ALA A 127 8.78 12.22 -8.99
CA ALA A 127 10.14 12.50 -9.42
C ALA A 127 10.26 13.97 -9.83
N ASN A 128 11.44 14.57 -9.66
CA ASN A 128 11.74 15.94 -10.08
C ASN A 128 10.69 16.99 -9.61
N ASN A 129 10.26 16.89 -8.35
CA ASN A 129 9.22 17.75 -7.74
C ASN A 129 7.84 17.71 -8.43
N LEU A 130 7.56 16.67 -9.22
CA LEU A 130 6.30 16.47 -9.92
C LEU A 130 5.65 15.14 -9.53
N HIS A 131 4.33 15.08 -9.62
CA HIS A 131 3.54 13.87 -9.40
C HIS A 131 2.88 13.40 -10.70
N PHE A 132 3.49 12.43 -11.38
CA PHE A 132 2.97 11.85 -12.61
C PHE A 132 1.77 10.94 -12.29
N GLN A 133 0.58 11.39 -12.67
CA GLN A 133 -0.68 10.74 -12.30
C GLN A 133 -1.74 10.74 -13.40
N TYR A 134 -1.58 11.54 -14.46
CA TYR A 134 -2.55 11.69 -15.54
C TYR A 134 -2.11 10.99 -16.83
N TYR A 135 -3.11 10.52 -17.60
CA TYR A 135 -2.96 9.90 -18.93
C TYR A 135 -1.85 8.84 -19.00
N LYS A 136 -1.77 7.99 -17.98
CA LYS A 136 -0.75 6.94 -17.85
C LYS A 136 -0.88 5.93 -18.99
N THR A 137 0.21 5.72 -19.72
CA THR A 137 0.31 4.75 -20.79
C THR A 137 1.56 3.90 -20.56
N ILE A 138 1.43 2.58 -20.73
CA ILE A 138 2.53 1.63 -20.60
C ILE A 138 2.69 0.91 -21.94
N TYR A 139 3.91 0.90 -22.44
CA TYR A 139 4.31 0.20 -23.66
C TYR A 139 5.05 -1.08 -23.28
N TYR A 140 4.62 -2.17 -23.89
CA TYR A 140 5.05 -3.53 -23.56
C TYR A 140 5.76 -4.15 -24.76
N ASP A 141 6.50 -5.23 -24.52
CA ASP A 141 7.07 -6.08 -25.58
C ASP A 141 7.97 -5.27 -26.54
N ILE A 142 8.76 -4.34 -25.99
CA ILE A 142 9.67 -3.47 -26.75
C ILE A 142 10.86 -4.33 -27.18
N GLN A 143 11.08 -4.42 -28.50
CA GLN A 143 12.13 -5.22 -29.14
C GLN A 143 13.04 -4.33 -29.99
#